data_AF-A0A1J1LMG8-F1
#
_entry.id   AF-A0A1J1LMG8-F1
#
_cell.length_a   1.000
_cell.length_b   1.000
_cell.length_c   1.000
_cell.angle_alpha   90.00
_cell.angle_beta   90.00
_cell.angle_gamma   90.00
#
_symmetry.space_group_name_H-M   'P 1'
#
loop_
_entity.id
_entity.type
_entity.pdbx_description
1 polymer ?
#
loop_
_entity_poly.entity_id
_entity_poly.type
_entity_poly.pdbx_seq_one_letter_code
_entity_poly.pdbx_strand_id
1 'polypeptide(L)'
;MSSLTASEIRFQSIFSFFARAKSSPNYRKRLAIHYLKCKGDTLNRRDQKGFSEWIHHLFLQVPFPVEYIAGQPYQSAAEMTEDVRLTGVLKISTDFNDPVVLSREDNLLYRAIHDSHHILGGWDFSWEGELAACQYFCSLTNNRLYHRILFSELILQAAAYLYLGDFPQEQKLVLTLPY
;
A
#
# COMPACT_ATOMS: atom_id res chain seq x y z
N MET A 1 4.70 -17.13 35.05
CA MET A 1 4.80 -17.30 33.58
C MET A 1 3.42 -17.69 33.08
N SER A 2 2.68 -16.72 32.56
CA SER A 2 1.35 -16.93 31.97
C SER A 2 1.50 -16.74 30.46
N SER A 3 1.37 -17.82 29.71
CA SER A 3 1.29 -17.78 28.26
C SER A 3 -0.07 -17.20 27.89
N LEU A 4 -0.07 -16.05 27.21
CA LEU A 4 -1.24 -15.58 26.50
C LEU A 4 -1.48 -16.54 25.34
N THR A 5 -2.40 -17.48 25.55
CA THR A 5 -2.98 -18.28 24.48
C THR A 5 -3.82 -17.35 23.62
N ALA A 6 -3.60 -17.40 22.31
CA ALA A 6 -4.38 -16.67 21.32
C ALA A 6 -5.82 -17.24 21.28
N SER A 7 -6.63 -16.93 22.28
CA SER A 7 -8.06 -17.26 22.28
C SER A 7 -8.84 -16.21 21.50
N GLU A 8 -9.44 -16.64 20.40
CA GLU A 8 -10.70 -16.13 19.85
C GLU A 8 -10.75 -14.68 19.31
N ILE A 9 -9.72 -14.23 18.61
CA ILE A 9 -9.92 -13.12 17.65
C ILE A 9 -10.54 -13.74 16.39
N ARG A 10 -11.83 -13.47 16.12
CA ARG A 10 -12.49 -13.83 14.86
C ARG A 10 -11.60 -13.38 13.68
N PHE A 11 -11.04 -14.35 12.95
CA PHE A 11 -10.23 -14.10 11.76
C PHE A 11 -11.10 -13.54 10.65
N GLN A 12 -11.31 -12.24 10.66
CA GLN A 12 -11.99 -11.53 9.59
C GLN A 12 -11.03 -11.35 8.41
N SER A 13 -11.48 -11.74 7.22
CA SER A 13 -10.72 -11.60 5.97
C SER A 13 -10.33 -10.14 5.74
N ILE A 14 -9.16 -9.88 5.13
CA ILE A 14 -8.73 -8.52 4.74
C ILE A 14 -9.82 -7.82 3.89
N PHE A 15 -10.55 -8.59 3.07
CA PHE A 15 -11.69 -8.11 2.27
C PHE A 15 -12.84 -7.54 3.11
N SER A 16 -13.07 -8.06 4.32
CA SER A 16 -14.07 -7.49 5.23
C SER A 16 -13.62 -6.17 5.88
N PHE A 17 -12.31 -5.90 5.88
CA PHE A 17 -11.76 -4.62 6.34
C PHE A 17 -11.91 -3.56 5.26
N PHE A 18 -11.67 -3.89 3.98
CA PHE A 18 -11.96 -3.00 2.86
C PHE A 18 -13.43 -2.55 2.84
N ALA A 19 -14.38 -3.48 3.04
CA ALA A 19 -15.81 -3.15 3.12
C ALA A 19 -16.13 -2.18 4.28
N ARG A 20 -15.50 -2.36 5.45
CA ARG A 20 -15.66 -1.45 6.59
C ARG A 20 -15.01 -0.09 6.36
N ALA A 21 -13.85 -0.06 5.72
CA ALA A 21 -13.14 1.16 5.38
C ALA A 21 -13.90 2.03 4.37
N LYS A 22 -14.64 1.39 3.45
CA LYS A 22 -15.49 2.07 2.47
C LYS A 22 -16.79 2.64 3.08
N SER A 23 -17.33 2.01 4.12
CA SER A 23 -18.66 2.32 4.64
C SER A 23 -18.68 3.36 5.77
N SER A 24 -17.54 3.81 6.28
CA SER A 24 -17.50 4.72 7.43
C SER A 24 -16.33 5.71 7.36
N PRO A 25 -16.59 7.03 7.21
CA PRO A 25 -15.57 8.06 7.30
C PRO A 25 -14.81 8.04 8.64
N ASN A 26 -15.49 7.63 9.71
CA ASN A 26 -14.87 7.46 11.04
C ASN A 26 -13.87 6.30 11.05
N TYR A 27 -14.01 5.30 10.17
CA TYR A 27 -13.06 4.19 10.06
C TYR A 27 -11.72 4.65 9.49
N ARG A 28 -11.70 5.50 8.44
CA ARG A 28 -10.47 6.11 7.92
C ARG A 28 -9.69 6.84 9.02
N LYS A 29 -10.38 7.68 9.80
CA LYS A 29 -9.76 8.38 10.96
C LYS A 29 -9.20 7.41 11.99
N ARG A 30 -9.90 6.29 12.28
CA ARG A 30 -9.38 5.25 13.18
C ARG A 30 -8.12 4.59 12.64
N LEU A 31 -8.08 4.27 11.34
CA LEU A 31 -6.89 3.71 10.69
C LEU A 31 -5.70 4.66 10.77
N ALA A 32 -5.92 5.95 10.50
CA ALA A 32 -4.88 6.97 10.61
C ALA A 32 -4.32 7.05 12.04
N ILE A 33 -5.20 7.18 13.04
CA ILE A 33 -4.79 7.26 14.45
C ILE A 33 -4.07 5.97 14.88
N HIS A 34 -4.56 4.81 14.45
CA HIS A 34 -3.94 3.52 14.73
C HIS A 34 -2.52 3.47 14.18
N TYR A 35 -2.35 3.80 12.89
CA TYR A 35 -1.03 3.88 12.26
C TYR A 35 -0.12 4.81 13.04
N LEU A 36 -0.54 6.05 13.29
CA LEU A 36 0.28 7.05 13.97
C LEU A 36 0.70 6.63 15.38
N LYS A 37 -0.18 5.98 16.15
CA LYS A 37 0.10 5.56 17.53
C LYS A 37 0.85 4.24 17.67
N CYS A 38 0.71 3.32 16.71
CA CYS A 38 1.37 2.03 16.77
C CYS A 38 2.88 2.16 16.60
N LYS A 39 3.63 1.31 17.32
CA LYS A 39 5.04 1.10 17.02
C LYS A 39 5.16 0.33 15.70
N GLY A 40 6.19 0.66 14.91
CA GLY A 40 6.50 -0.09 13.69
C GLY A 40 6.89 -1.54 14.01
N ASP A 41 6.31 -2.47 13.25
CA ASP A 41 6.67 -3.88 13.23
C ASP A 41 7.93 -4.09 12.37
N THR A 42 8.61 -5.22 12.58
CA THR A 42 9.70 -5.69 11.72
C THR A 42 9.35 -7.03 11.11
N LEU A 43 9.90 -7.30 9.93
CA LEU A 43 9.80 -8.60 9.27
C LEU A 43 11.12 -9.34 9.41
N ASN A 44 11.05 -10.67 9.53
CA ASN A 44 12.25 -11.48 9.45
C ASN A 44 12.77 -11.52 8.00
N ARG A 45 14.06 -11.85 7.84
CA ARG A 45 14.73 -11.86 6.53
C ARG A 45 14.07 -12.78 5.50
N ARG A 46 13.47 -13.90 5.94
CA ARG A 46 12.81 -14.85 5.04
C ARG A 46 11.55 -14.23 4.44
N ASP A 47 10.73 -13.59 5.27
CA ASP A 47 9.49 -12.96 4.82
C ASP A 47 9.76 -11.71 3.98
N GLN A 48 10.77 -10.91 4.34
CA GLN A 48 11.22 -9.78 3.51
C GLN A 48 11.68 -10.25 2.13
N LYS A 49 12.54 -11.28 2.08
CA LYS A 49 13.01 -11.85 0.82
C LYS A 49 11.87 -12.40 -0.02
N GLY A 50 10.95 -13.16 0.58
CA GLY A 50 9.81 -13.72 -0.14
C GLY A 50 8.87 -12.64 -0.68
N PHE A 51 8.68 -11.55 0.07
CA PHE A 51 7.86 -10.42 -0.40
C PHE A 51 8.54 -9.69 -1.56
N SER A 52 9.85 -9.41 -1.45
CA SER A 52 10.66 -8.84 -2.53
C SER A 52 10.59 -9.70 -3.80
N GLU A 53 10.84 -11.01 -3.72
CA GLU A 53 10.74 -11.92 -4.88
C GLU A 53 9.35 -11.88 -5.54
N TRP A 54 8.29 -11.77 -4.74
CA TRP A 54 6.93 -11.64 -5.26
C TRP A 54 6.69 -10.29 -5.95
N ILE A 55 7.22 -9.19 -5.42
CA ILE A 55 7.19 -7.87 -6.06
C ILE A 55 7.91 -7.91 -7.41
N HIS A 56 9.10 -8.52 -7.48
CA HIS A 56 9.84 -8.68 -8.74
C HIS A 56 9.02 -9.46 -9.78
N HIS A 57 8.37 -10.54 -9.39
CA HIS A 57 7.51 -11.31 -10.30
C HIS A 57 6.31 -10.50 -10.82
N LEU A 58 5.69 -9.68 -9.97
CA LEU A 58 4.57 -8.82 -10.39
C LEU A 58 5.04 -7.67 -11.27
N PHE A 59 6.23 -7.10 -11.01
CA PHE A 59 6.76 -6.01 -11.81
C PHE A 59 6.94 -6.40 -13.28
N LEU A 60 7.29 -7.67 -13.55
CA LEU A 60 7.38 -8.21 -14.92
C LEU A 60 6.04 -8.18 -15.68
N GLN A 61 4.91 -8.00 -14.98
CA GLN A 61 3.58 -7.90 -15.57
C GLN A 61 3.11 -6.44 -15.76
N VAL A 62 3.90 -5.45 -15.32
CA VAL A 62 3.57 -4.04 -15.55
C VAL A 62 3.63 -3.76 -17.06
N PRO A 63 2.53 -3.30 -17.69
CA PRO A 63 2.44 -3.21 -19.15
C PRO A 63 3.10 -1.95 -19.72
N PHE A 64 3.73 -1.14 -18.87
CA PHE A 64 4.32 0.14 -19.23
C PHE A 64 5.83 0.12 -18.92
N PRO A 65 6.68 0.63 -19.81
CA PRO A 65 7.99 1.13 -19.41
C PRO A 65 7.89 2.08 -18.21
N VAL A 66 8.83 1.98 -17.27
CA VAL A 66 8.84 2.77 -16.04
C VAL A 66 10.05 3.70 -16.02
N GLU A 67 9.83 4.97 -15.67
CA GLU A 67 10.87 5.97 -15.47
C GLU A 67 10.82 6.48 -14.02
N TYR A 68 11.96 6.52 -13.34
CA TYR A 68 12.04 7.03 -11.97
C TYR A 68 12.51 8.47 -11.97
N ILE A 69 11.69 9.37 -11.41
CA ILE A 69 11.96 10.81 -11.42
C ILE A 69 11.90 11.41 -10.01
N ALA A 70 12.62 12.52 -9.80
CA ALA A 70 12.47 13.34 -8.60
C ALA A 70 11.18 14.18 -8.67
N GLY A 71 10.56 14.46 -7.52
CA GLY A 71 9.31 15.21 -7.45
C GLY A 71 8.06 14.34 -7.64
N GLN A 72 6.88 14.93 -7.40
CA GLN A 72 5.60 14.29 -7.65
C GLN A 72 5.22 14.42 -9.13
N PRO A 73 5.13 13.32 -9.91
CA PRO A 73 4.90 13.37 -11.36
C PRO A 73 3.48 13.81 -11.74
N TYR A 74 2.48 13.51 -10.89
CA TYR A 74 1.07 13.71 -11.21
C TYR A 74 0.31 14.27 -10.01
N GLN A 75 -0.63 15.17 -10.27
CA GLN A 75 -1.59 15.67 -9.28
C GLN A 75 -2.81 14.76 -9.15
N SER A 76 -3.10 13.93 -10.17
CA SER A 76 -4.26 13.04 -10.19
C SER A 76 -4.03 11.78 -11.02
N ALA A 77 -4.80 10.72 -10.75
CA ALA A 77 -4.78 9.50 -11.56
C ALA A 77 -5.22 9.75 -13.02
N ALA A 78 -6.08 10.75 -13.26
CA ALA A 78 -6.49 11.14 -14.60
C ALA A 78 -5.33 11.73 -15.41
N GLU A 79 -4.53 12.60 -14.77
CA GLU A 79 -3.30 13.14 -15.35
C GLU A 79 -2.29 12.02 -15.62
N MET A 80 -2.08 11.13 -14.65
CA MET A 80 -1.21 9.95 -14.83
C MET A 80 -1.64 9.09 -16.02
N THR A 81 -2.94 8.77 -16.10
CA THR A 81 -3.49 7.93 -17.17
C THR A 81 -3.31 8.60 -18.54
N GLU A 82 -3.54 9.90 -18.62
CA GLU A 82 -3.38 10.65 -19.88
C GLU A 82 -1.90 10.76 -20.28
N ASP A 83 -0.98 11.01 -19.34
CA ASP A 83 0.45 11.06 -19.62
C ASP A 83 0.97 9.71 -20.13
N VAL A 84 0.58 8.59 -19.49
CA VAL A 84 0.92 7.24 -19.95
C VAL A 84 0.29 6.95 -21.32
N ARG A 85 -0.95 7.41 -21.57
CA ARG A 85 -1.60 7.24 -22.88
C ARG A 85 -0.85 7.99 -24.00
N LEU A 86 -0.30 9.16 -23.69
CA LEU A 86 0.41 10.02 -24.65
C LEU A 86 1.86 9.58 -24.88
N THR A 87 2.57 9.20 -23.82
CA THR A 87 4.01 8.94 -23.85
C THR A 87 4.34 7.44 -23.90
N GLY A 88 3.45 6.59 -23.41
CA GLY A 88 3.68 5.17 -23.20
C GLY A 88 4.54 4.86 -21.96
N VAL A 89 4.90 5.84 -21.14
CA VAL A 89 5.84 5.68 -20.01
C VAL A 89 5.17 6.03 -18.69
N LEU A 90 5.26 5.15 -17.69
CA LEU A 90 4.81 5.40 -16.32
C LEU A 90 5.96 6.00 -15.50
N LYS A 91 5.85 7.27 -15.15
CA LYS A 91 6.79 7.95 -14.24
C LYS A 91 6.44 7.66 -12.78
N ILE A 92 7.45 7.33 -11.98
CA ILE A 92 7.32 7.03 -10.55
C ILE A 92 8.24 7.94 -9.74
N SER A 93 7.69 8.56 -8.69
CA SER A 93 8.44 9.45 -7.82
C SER A 93 9.47 8.70 -6.97
N THR A 94 10.69 9.22 -6.93
CA THR A 94 11.74 8.80 -6.00
C THR A 94 11.63 9.47 -4.62
N ASP A 95 10.73 10.44 -4.45
CA ASP A 95 10.56 11.17 -3.19
C ASP A 95 9.96 10.26 -2.11
N PHE A 96 10.28 10.54 -0.84
CA PHE A 96 9.80 9.78 0.32
C PHE A 96 10.01 8.26 0.18
N ASN A 97 11.12 7.82 -0.42
CA ASN A 97 11.42 6.41 -0.66
C ASN A 97 12.29 5.81 0.46
N ASP A 98 11.74 5.79 1.67
CA ASP A 98 12.39 5.27 2.89
C ASP A 98 11.62 4.07 3.47
N PRO A 99 11.48 2.96 2.71
CA PRO A 99 10.67 1.81 3.09
C PRO A 99 11.22 1.07 4.32
N VAL A 100 10.32 0.45 5.09
CA VAL A 100 10.68 -0.41 6.23
C VAL A 100 10.74 -1.90 5.85
N VAL A 101 10.02 -2.30 4.80
CA VAL A 101 9.89 -3.70 4.37
C VAL A 101 10.85 -4.07 3.25
N LEU A 102 10.85 -3.25 2.19
CA LEU A 102 11.58 -3.48 0.96
C LEU A 102 12.92 -2.72 0.97
N SER A 103 13.84 -3.08 0.06
CA SER A 103 14.93 -2.16 -0.30
C SER A 103 14.37 -0.92 -0.97
N ARG A 104 15.16 0.15 -1.07
CA ARG A 104 14.75 1.37 -1.78
C ARG A 104 14.43 1.08 -3.24
N GLU A 105 15.19 0.20 -3.87
CA GLU A 105 15.02 -0.20 -5.26
C GLU A 105 13.73 -1.03 -5.43
N ASP A 106 13.50 -2.02 -4.57
CA ASP A 106 12.29 -2.85 -4.64
C ASP A 106 11.03 -2.05 -4.34
N ASN A 107 11.12 -1.03 -3.49
CA ASN A 107 9.99 -0.15 -3.21
C ASN A 107 9.58 0.71 -4.42
N LEU A 108 10.52 1.05 -5.30
CA LEU A 108 10.18 1.73 -6.56
C LEU A 108 9.45 0.79 -7.53
N LEU A 109 9.84 -0.49 -7.58
CA LEU A 109 9.10 -1.52 -8.33
C LEU A 109 7.68 -1.69 -7.77
N TYR A 110 7.58 -1.73 -6.45
CA TYR A 110 6.30 -1.81 -5.74
C TYR A 110 5.37 -0.64 -6.07
N ARG A 111 5.89 0.59 -6.05
CA ARG A 111 5.15 1.80 -6.47
C ARG A 111 4.71 1.74 -7.92
N ALA A 112 5.59 1.29 -8.82
CA ALA A 112 5.23 1.13 -10.22
C ALA A 112 4.08 0.14 -10.44
N ILE A 113 4.08 -0.99 -9.73
CA ILE A 113 2.97 -1.95 -9.75
C ILE A 113 1.69 -1.28 -9.24
N HIS A 114 1.76 -0.61 -8.09
CA HIS A 114 0.63 0.08 -7.49
C HIS A 114 0.02 1.13 -8.42
N ASP A 115 0.83 2.04 -8.94
CA ASP A 115 0.38 3.13 -9.81
C ASP A 115 -0.17 2.60 -11.14
N SER A 116 0.38 1.49 -11.66
CA SER A 116 -0.19 0.80 -12.82
C SER A 116 -1.60 0.27 -12.55
N HIS A 117 -1.92 -0.14 -11.31
CA HIS A 117 -3.26 -0.61 -10.96
C HIS A 117 -4.30 0.51 -11.01
N HIS A 118 -3.95 1.75 -10.65
CA HIS A 118 -4.84 2.90 -10.81
C HIS A 118 -5.24 3.10 -12.28
N ILE A 119 -4.27 2.99 -13.20
CA ILE A 119 -4.51 3.10 -14.64
C ILE A 119 -5.39 1.94 -15.12
N LEU A 120 -5.01 0.70 -14.80
CA LEU A 120 -5.68 -0.50 -15.30
C LEU A 120 -7.10 -0.68 -14.73
N GLY A 121 -7.30 -0.29 -13.48
CA GLY A 121 -8.57 -0.38 -12.78
C GLY A 121 -9.46 0.85 -12.94
N GLY A 122 -8.94 1.96 -13.48
CA GLY A 122 -9.64 3.24 -13.55
C GLY A 122 -9.97 3.81 -12.16
N TRP A 123 -9.10 3.56 -11.18
CA TRP A 123 -9.27 4.03 -9.79
C TRP A 123 -8.49 5.30 -9.57
N ASP A 124 -9.15 6.32 -9.03
CA ASP A 124 -8.50 7.59 -8.72
C ASP A 124 -7.61 7.51 -7.45
N PHE A 125 -6.96 8.62 -7.11
CA PHE A 125 -6.18 8.75 -5.87
C PHE A 125 -7.06 9.15 -4.66
N SER A 126 -8.38 8.98 -4.76
CA SER A 126 -9.27 9.18 -3.63
C SER A 126 -9.13 8.02 -2.63
N TRP A 127 -9.67 8.18 -1.42
CA TRP A 127 -9.69 7.10 -0.43
C TRP A 127 -10.34 5.82 -0.98
N GLU A 128 -11.44 5.95 -1.70
CA GLU A 128 -12.15 4.83 -2.33
C GLU A 128 -11.33 4.19 -3.45
N GLY A 129 -10.58 5.00 -4.20
CA GLY A 129 -9.68 4.54 -5.26
C GLY A 129 -8.47 3.77 -4.71
N GLU A 130 -7.80 4.31 -3.68
CA GLU A 130 -6.72 3.62 -2.95
C GLU A 130 -7.18 2.28 -2.36
N LEU A 131 -8.38 2.25 -1.76
CA LEU A 131 -8.98 1.01 -1.28
C LEU A 131 -9.20 -0.02 -2.39
N ALA A 132 -9.68 0.43 -3.56
CA ALA A 132 -9.93 -0.45 -4.70
C ALA A 132 -8.61 -0.99 -5.30
N ALA A 133 -7.61 -0.13 -5.49
CA ALA A 133 -6.29 -0.50 -5.98
C ALA A 133 -5.60 -1.50 -5.03
N CYS A 134 -5.61 -1.23 -3.72
CA CYS A 134 -5.06 -2.14 -2.72
C CYS A 134 -5.85 -3.46 -2.63
N GLN A 135 -7.18 -3.42 -2.76
CA GLN A 135 -8.00 -4.64 -2.78
C GLN A 135 -7.65 -5.51 -3.99
N TYR A 136 -7.47 -4.91 -5.17
CA TYR A 136 -7.01 -5.61 -6.36
C TYR A 136 -5.61 -6.19 -6.14
N PHE A 137 -4.67 -5.41 -5.60
CA PHE A 137 -3.32 -5.88 -5.29
C PHE A 137 -3.36 -7.10 -4.35
N CYS A 138 -4.19 -7.07 -3.31
CA CYS A 138 -4.38 -8.20 -2.41
C CYS A 138 -4.95 -9.44 -3.12
N SER A 139 -5.75 -9.28 -4.18
CA SER A 139 -6.32 -10.40 -4.93
C SER A 139 -5.28 -11.21 -5.73
N LEU A 140 -4.09 -10.63 -5.97
CA LEU A 140 -2.98 -11.27 -6.70
C LEU A 140 -2.21 -12.30 -5.85
N THR A 141 -2.61 -12.52 -4.59
CA THR A 141 -1.98 -13.50 -3.71
C THR A 141 -2.95 -14.04 -2.67
N ASN A 142 -2.71 -15.26 -2.20
CA ASN A 142 -3.38 -15.83 -1.03
C ASN A 142 -2.55 -15.69 0.26
N ASN A 143 -1.37 -15.05 0.18
CA ASN A 143 -0.50 -14.88 1.33
C ASN A 143 -1.04 -13.79 2.27
N ARG A 144 -1.52 -14.21 3.43
CA ARG A 144 -2.11 -13.32 4.46
C ARG A 144 -1.12 -12.30 5.02
N LEU A 145 0.16 -12.63 5.08
CA LEU A 145 1.17 -11.66 5.51
C LEU A 145 1.30 -10.55 4.47
N TYR A 146 1.28 -10.89 3.18
CA TYR A 146 1.39 -9.91 2.11
C TYR A 146 0.16 -8.99 2.08
N HIS A 147 -1.04 -9.53 2.32
CA HIS A 147 -2.23 -8.70 2.51
C HIS A 147 -2.06 -7.65 3.60
N ARG A 148 -1.42 -8.00 4.73
CA ARG A 148 -1.18 -7.06 5.82
C ARG A 148 -0.10 -6.04 5.49
N ILE A 149 0.96 -6.46 4.80
CA ILE A 149 2.00 -5.55 4.30
C ILE A 149 1.38 -4.54 3.34
N LEU A 150 0.65 -5.00 2.32
CA LEU A 150 -0.04 -4.14 1.35
C LEU A 150 -1.01 -3.16 2.02
N PHE A 151 -1.81 -3.65 2.98
CA PHE A 151 -2.75 -2.80 3.70
C PHE A 151 -2.03 -1.74 4.55
N SER A 152 -0.89 -2.08 5.14
CA SER A 152 -0.08 -1.11 5.89
C SER A 152 0.55 -0.06 4.97
N GLU A 153 1.23 -0.49 3.91
CA GLU A 153 1.98 0.39 3.02
C GLU A 153 1.06 1.29 2.18
N LEU A 154 -0.12 0.83 1.78
CA LEU A 154 -1.07 1.62 0.98
C LEU A 154 -2.11 2.32 1.86
N ILE A 155 -2.89 1.54 2.60
CA ILE A 155 -4.12 2.06 3.23
C ILE A 155 -3.83 2.79 4.52
N LEU A 156 -2.94 2.28 5.38
CA LEU A 156 -2.64 2.96 6.64
C LEU A 156 -1.82 4.24 6.41
N GLN A 157 -0.88 4.23 5.46
CA GLN A 157 -0.14 5.42 5.07
C GLN A 157 -1.05 6.46 4.39
N ALA A 158 -1.90 6.07 3.44
CA ALA A 158 -2.87 6.98 2.83
C ALA A 158 -3.84 7.57 3.87
N ALA A 159 -4.31 6.76 4.83
CA ALA A 159 -5.14 7.25 5.92
C ALA A 159 -4.41 8.30 6.77
N ALA A 160 -3.14 8.05 7.10
CA ALA A 160 -2.31 8.99 7.86
C ALA A 160 -2.07 10.29 7.10
N TYR A 161 -1.71 10.20 5.82
CA TYR A 161 -1.54 11.35 4.92
C TYR A 161 -2.80 12.22 4.87
N LEU A 162 -3.95 11.62 4.59
CA LEU A 162 -5.24 12.31 4.52
C LEU A 162 -5.68 12.90 5.88
N TYR A 163 -5.23 12.31 6.99
CA TYR A 163 -5.53 12.82 8.33
C TYR A 163 -4.66 14.01 8.74
N LEU A 164 -3.38 13.99 8.36
CA LEU A 164 -2.43 15.05 8.67
C LEU A 164 -2.46 16.20 7.66
N GLY A 165 -2.89 15.93 6.43
CA GLY A 165 -2.75 16.84 5.29
C GLY A 165 -1.34 16.86 4.69
N ASP A 166 -0.45 15.98 5.16
CA ASP A 166 0.95 15.85 4.71
C ASP A 166 1.47 14.43 5.00
N PHE A 167 2.61 14.06 4.38
CA PHE A 167 3.25 12.77 4.62
C PHE A 167 3.70 12.62 6.08
N PRO A 168 3.49 11.44 6.70
CA PRO A 168 4.00 11.19 8.03
C PRO A 168 5.53 11.28 8.04
N GLN A 169 6.08 11.85 9.12
CA GLN A 169 7.53 12.02 9.30
C GLN A 169 8.31 10.68 9.30
N GLU A 170 7.63 9.59 9.66
CA GLU A 170 8.20 8.25 9.66
C GLU A 170 7.28 7.28 8.90
N GLN A 171 7.86 6.56 7.94
CA GLN A 171 7.23 5.37 7.35
C GLN A 171 7.45 4.16 8.26
N LYS A 172 6.43 3.33 8.41
CA LYS A 172 6.48 2.13 9.25
C LYS A 172 5.52 1.06 8.76
N LEU A 173 5.87 -0.17 9.10
CA LEU A 173 4.99 -1.32 8.93
C LEU A 173 4.11 -1.46 10.18
N VAL A 174 2.80 -1.62 9.99
CA VAL A 174 1.85 -1.93 11.06
C VAL A 174 0.99 -3.12 10.61
N LEU A 175 1.27 -4.30 11.15
CA LEU A 175 0.63 -5.57 10.77
C LEU A 175 -0.67 -5.84 11.56
N THR A 176 -0.96 -5.03 12.56
CA THR A 176 -2.18 -5.11 13.37
C THR A 176 -3.23 -4.13 12.86
N LEU A 177 -4.51 -4.49 12.97
CA LEU A 177 -5.63 -3.65 12.53
C LEU A 177 -6.37 -3.09 13.76
N PRO A 178 -6.95 -1.87 13.69
CA PRO A 178 -7.76 -1.34 14.78
C PRO A 178 -9.09 -2.10 14.85
N TYR A 179 -9.39 -2.62 16.04
CA TYR A 179 -10.65 -3.31 16.36
C TYR A 179 -11.85 -2.35 16.36
#